data_AF-A0A7V5R583-F1
#
_entry.id   AF-A0A7V5R583-F1
#
_cell.length_a   1.000
_cell.length_b   1.000
_cell.length_c   1.000
_cell.angle_alpha   90.00
_cell.angle_beta   90.00
_cell.angle_gamma   90.00
#
_symmetry.space_group_name_H-M   'P 1'
#
loop_
_entity.id
_entity.type
_entity.pdbx_description
1 polymer ?
#
loop_
_entity_poly.entity_id
_entity_poly.type
_entity_poly.pdbx_seq_one_letter_code
_entity_poly.pdbx_strand_id
1 'polypeptide(L)'
;LYLKVNIAPHPVFTREGSNLIMEKRIPFSRACLGTKIEVQTLEGKTFKVKVPAGVQQESKLRLKGYGLPTGPHGKRGDIFVKIGVQIPKKLTREQKKLVKQLAEVGL
;
A
#
# COMPACT_ATOMS: atom_id res chain seq x y z
N LEU A 1 -35.98 -12.01 16.05
CA LEU A 1 -34.58 -12.42 16.28
C LEU A 1 -33.68 -11.51 15.48
N TYR A 2 -32.70 -10.86 16.11
CA TYR A 2 -31.71 -10.02 15.43
C TYR A 2 -30.31 -10.58 15.66
N LEU A 3 -29.53 -10.74 14.60
CA LEU A 3 -28.14 -11.15 14.66
C LEU A 3 -27.25 -9.91 14.48
N LYS A 4 -26.39 -9.65 15.46
CA LYS A 4 -25.34 -8.63 15.35
C LYS A 4 -24.05 -9.31 14.93
N VAL A 5 -23.59 -9.02 13.71
CA VAL A 5 -22.32 -9.53 13.19
C VAL A 5 -21.21 -8.52 13.48
N ASN A 6 -20.19 -8.96 14.21
CA ASN A 6 -18.97 -8.18 14.44
C ASN A 6 -17.86 -8.72 13.54
N ILE A 7 -17.13 -7.81 12.87
CA ILE A 7 -16.04 -8.18 11.98
C ILE A 7 -14.73 -8.13 12.78
N ALA A 8 -14.03 -9.25 12.84
CA ALA A 8 -12.71 -9.31 13.47
C ALA A 8 -11.67 -8.52 12.65
N PRO A 9 -10.71 -7.85 13.29
CA PRO A 9 -9.64 -7.17 12.58
C PRO A 9 -8.77 -8.18 11.81
N HIS A 10 -8.38 -7.83 10.59
CA HIS A 10 -7.49 -8.65 9.77
C HIS A 10 -6.08 -8.03 9.76
N PRO A 11 -4.99 -8.81 9.84
CA PRO A 11 -3.63 -8.28 9.97
C PRO A 11 -3.17 -7.44 8.77
N VAL A 12 -3.71 -7.71 7.57
CA VAL A 12 -3.29 -7.06 6.32
C VAL A 12 -4.33 -6.07 5.77
N PHE A 13 -5.61 -6.27 6.11
CA PHE A 13 -6.71 -5.59 5.44
C PHE A 13 -7.58 -4.87 6.46
N THR A 14 -7.90 -3.61 6.17
CA THR A 14 -8.94 -2.86 6.85
C THR A 14 -10.14 -2.75 5.92
N ARG A 15 -11.34 -3.08 6.41
CA ARG A 15 -12.56 -2.99 5.61
C ARG A 15 -13.17 -1.59 5.75
N GLU A 16 -13.43 -0.95 4.63
CA GLU A 16 -14.22 0.29 4.53
C GLU A 16 -15.40 0.07 3.58
N GLY A 17 -16.57 -0.25 4.14
CA GLY A 17 -17.75 -0.62 3.34
C GLY A 17 -17.51 -1.91 2.53
N SER A 18 -17.57 -1.81 1.20
CA SER A 18 -17.22 -2.92 0.29
C SER A 18 -15.75 -2.89 -0.15
N ASN A 19 -14.99 -1.86 0.23
CA ASN A 19 -13.60 -1.71 -0.14
C ASN A 19 -12.66 -2.29 0.92
N LEU A 20 -11.48 -2.70 0.48
CA LEU A 20 -10.40 -3.15 1.35
C LEU A 20 -9.22 -2.19 1.24
N ILE A 21 -8.64 -1.81 2.37
CA ILE A 21 -7.42 -1.03 2.44
C ILE A 21 -6.30 -1.94 2.94
N MET A 22 -5.16 -1.89 2.27
CA MET A 22 -3.91 -2.45 2.78
C MET A 22 -2.83 -1.39 2.80
N GLU A 23 -1.89 -1.49 3.72
CA GLU A 23 -0.70 -0.63 3.75
C GLU A 23 0.51 -1.39 3.22
N LYS A 24 1.25 -0.77 2.29
CA LYS A 24 2.53 -1.27 1.80
C LYS A 24 3.58 -0.18 1.95
N ARG A 25 4.63 -0.51 2.71
CA ARG A 25 5.76 0.38 2.90
C ARG A 25 6.87 0.08 1.91
N ILE A 26 7.38 1.12 1.25
CA ILE A 26 8.50 1.05 0.31
C ILE A 26 9.66 1.91 0.83
N PRO A 27 10.92 1.54 0.56
CA PRO A 27 12.07 2.38 0.89
C PRO A 27 11.99 3.74 0.19
N PHE A 28 12.55 4.77 0.83
CA PHE A 28 12.67 6.13 0.28
C PHE A 28 13.18 6.16 -1.17
N SER A 29 14.27 5.43 -1.46
CA SER A 29 14.83 5.36 -2.82
C SER A 29 13.83 4.87 -3.86
N ARG A 30 12.98 3.88 -3.52
CA ARG A 30 11.93 3.36 -4.41
C ARG A 30 10.75 4.33 -4.55
N ALA A 31 10.46 5.13 -3.52
CA ALA A 31 9.45 6.17 -3.61
C ALA A 31 9.89 7.28 -4.58
N CYS A 32 11.17 7.69 -4.52
CA CYS A 32 11.73 8.70 -5.42
C CYS A 32 11.82 8.20 -6.87
N LEU A 33 12.34 6.99 -7.09
CA LEU A 33 12.63 6.47 -8.45
C LEU A 33 11.45 5.71 -9.09
N GLY A 34 10.41 5.42 -8.31
CA GLY A 34 9.33 4.53 -8.73
C GLY A 34 9.73 3.06 -8.61
N THR A 35 8.73 2.18 -8.50
CA THR A 35 8.99 0.75 -8.37
C THR A 35 7.79 -0.09 -8.79
N LYS A 36 7.93 -1.41 -8.71
CA LYS A 36 6.80 -2.35 -8.81
C LYS A 36 6.69 -3.08 -7.49
N ILE A 37 5.48 -3.17 -6.95
CA ILE A 37 5.19 -3.91 -5.73
C ILE A 37 4.25 -5.06 -6.03
N GLU A 38 4.38 -6.13 -5.26
CA GLU A 38 3.45 -7.26 -5.32
C GLU A 38 2.35 -7.09 -4.27
N VAL A 39 1.12 -7.23 -4.75
CA VAL A 39 -0.11 -7.03 -3.98
C VAL A 39 -0.91 -8.31 -4.07
N GLN A 40 -1.10 -8.96 -2.93
CA GLN A 40 -1.93 -10.16 -2.82
C GLN A 40 -3.35 -9.76 -2.42
N THR A 41 -4.33 -10.28 -3.13
CA THR A 41 -5.76 -10.07 -2.84
C THR A 41 -6.24 -11.04 -1.76
N LEU A 42 -7.45 -10.80 -1.22
CA LEU A 42 -8.06 -11.70 -0.24
C LEU A 42 -8.26 -13.14 -0.76
N GLU A 43 -8.39 -13.29 -2.09
CA GLU A 43 -8.55 -14.59 -2.77
C GLU A 43 -7.22 -15.24 -3.17
N GLY A 44 -6.09 -14.70 -2.69
CA GLY A 44 -4.76 -15.25 -2.96
C GLY A 44 -4.16 -14.87 -4.32
N LYS A 45 -4.88 -14.17 -5.19
CA LYS A 45 -4.32 -13.68 -6.47
C LYS A 45 -3.29 -12.58 -6.22
N THR A 46 -2.15 -12.65 -6.91
CA THR A 46 -1.05 -11.68 -6.80
C THR A 46 -0.97 -10.80 -8.03
N PHE A 47 -0.88 -9.48 -7.83
CA PHE A 47 -0.73 -8.48 -8.87
C PHE A 47 0.57 -7.71 -8.71
N LYS A 48 1.24 -7.42 -9.83
CA LYS A 48 2.37 -6.49 -9.87
C LYS A 48 1.84 -5.08 -10.15
N VAL A 49 1.79 -4.25 -9.12
CA VAL A 49 1.30 -2.87 -9.22
C VAL A 49 2.50 -1.93 -9.42
N LYS A 50 2.43 -1.07 -10.44
CA LYS A 50 3.43 -0.03 -10.68
C LYS A 50 3.18 1.13 -9.72
N VAL A 51 4.20 1.49 -8.96
CA VAL A 51 4.24 2.68 -8.12
C VAL A 51 4.98 3.77 -8.90
N PRO A 52 4.35 4.92 -9.17
CA PRO A 52 5.00 6.01 -9.89
C PRO A 52 6.16 6.59 -9.08
N ALA A 53 7.14 7.16 -9.78
CA ALA A 53 8.19 7.97 -9.17
C ALA A 53 7.59 9.20 -8.48
N GLY A 54 8.15 9.60 -7.34
CA GLY A 54 7.65 10.73 -6.55
C GLY A 54 6.34 10.46 -5.81
N VAL A 55 5.98 9.19 -5.58
CA VAL A 55 4.78 8.85 -4.81
C VAL A 55 4.86 9.45 -3.39
N GLN A 56 3.77 10.08 -2.98
CA GLN A 56 3.69 10.72 -1.66
C GLN A 56 3.20 9.74 -0.60
N GLN A 57 3.51 10.06 0.67
CA GLN A 57 2.95 9.33 1.81
C GLN A 57 1.41 9.32 1.74
N GLU A 58 0.80 8.22 2.19
CA GLU A 58 -0.66 8.03 2.21
C GLU A 58 -1.33 7.90 0.82
N SER A 59 -0.56 7.97 -0.27
CA SER A 59 -1.09 7.80 -1.63
C SER A 59 -1.78 6.43 -1.77
N LYS A 60 -2.99 6.42 -2.34
CA LYS A 60 -3.77 5.18 -2.54
C LYS A 60 -3.73 4.75 -4.00
N LEU A 61 -3.15 3.58 -4.25
CA LEU A 61 -3.22 2.90 -5.56
C LEU A 61 -4.43 1.97 -5.60
N ARG A 62 -5.25 2.08 -6.63
CA ARG A 62 -6.52 1.35 -6.73
C ARG A 62 -6.37 0.09 -7.59
N LEU A 63 -6.75 -1.06 -7.03
CA LEU A 63 -6.93 -2.31 -7.74
C LEU A 63 -8.44 -2.57 -7.88
N LYS A 64 -8.96 -2.29 -9.09
CA LYS A 64 -10.39 -2.29 -9.37
C LYS A 64 -11.00 -3.70 -9.32
N GLY A 65 -12.10 -3.89 -8.59
CA GLY A 65 -12.91 -5.11 -8.59
C GLY A 65 -12.40 -6.24 -7.70
N TYR A 66 -11.39 -5.99 -6.86
CA TYR A 66 -10.82 -7.00 -5.95
C TYR A 66 -11.21 -6.80 -4.48
N GLY A 67 -12.12 -5.87 -4.19
CA GLY A 67 -12.70 -5.70 -2.86
C GLY A 67 -13.74 -6.76 -2.52
N LEU A 68 -14.57 -6.47 -1.52
CA LEU A 68 -15.63 -7.37 -1.06
C LEU A 68 -16.86 -7.27 -1.97
N PRO A 69 -17.66 -8.36 -2.08
CA PRO A 69 -18.95 -8.30 -2.75
C PRO A 69 -19.92 -7.40 -1.97
N THR A 70 -20.66 -6.55 -2.68
CA THR A 70 -21.67 -5.65 -2.08
C THR A 70 -23.00 -6.38 -1.79
N GLY A 71 -23.10 -7.66 -2.16
CA GLY A 71 -24.25 -8.54 -1.94
C GLY A 71 -24.13 -9.82 -2.77
N PRO A 72 -25.14 -10.73 -2.73
CA PRO A 72 -25.10 -12.01 -3.43
C PRO A 72 -24.86 -11.91 -4.94
N HIS A 73 -25.40 -10.86 -5.57
CA HIS A 73 -25.23 -10.56 -7.01
C HIS A 73 -24.64 -9.16 -7.24
N GLY A 74 -24.05 -8.57 -6.20
CA GLY A 74 -23.56 -7.20 -6.24
C GLY A 74 -22.20 -7.07 -6.93
N LYS A 75 -21.91 -5.88 -7.45
CA LYS A 75 -20.54 -5.53 -7.88
C LYS A 75 -19.59 -5.62 -6.68
N ARG A 76 -18.35 -5.99 -6.96
CA ARG A 76 -17.28 -5.95 -5.96
C ARG A 76 -16.81 -4.52 -5.77
N GLY A 77 -16.42 -4.20 -4.54
CA GLY A 77 -15.63 -3.02 -4.26
C GLY A 77 -14.20 -3.15 -4.80
N ASP A 78 -13.34 -2.24 -4.37
CA ASP A 78 -11.96 -2.15 -4.80
C ASP A 78 -10.99 -2.44 -3.64
N ILE A 79 -9.73 -2.76 -3.98
CA ILE A 79 -8.63 -2.70 -3.01
C ILE A 79 -7.89 -1.38 -3.21
N PHE A 80 -7.67 -0.66 -2.12
CA PHE A 80 -6.79 0.50 -2.07
C PHE A 80 -5.50 0.13 -1.35
N VAL A 81 -4.40 0.19 -2.10
CA VAL A 81 -3.05 -0.02 -1.57
C VAL A 81 -2.50 1.33 -1.17
N LYS A 82 -2.49 1.58 0.13
CA LYS A 82 -1.93 2.77 0.74
C LYS A 82 -0.42 2.64 0.79
N ILE A 83 0.29 3.55 0.12
CA ILE A 83 1.74 3.55 0.06
C ILE A 83 2.29 4.38 1.21
N GLY A 84 3.20 3.76 1.98
CA GLY A 84 4.03 4.43 2.96
C GLY A 84 5.49 4.40 2.55
N VAL A 85 6.24 5.42 2.95
CA VAL A 85 7.68 5.52 2.79
C VAL A 85 8.35 5.09 4.10
N GLN A 86 9.24 4.11 3.99
CA GLN A 86 10.05 3.64 5.10
C GLN A 86 11.43 4.30 5.04
N ILE A 87 11.76 5.01 6.12
CA ILE A 87 13.08 5.59 6.35
C ILE A 87 13.86 4.65 7.27
N PRO A 88 15.08 4.23 6.89
CA PRO A 88 15.89 3.36 7.74
C PRO A 88 16.33 4.06 9.03
N LYS A 89 16.26 3.36 10.16
CA LYS A 89 16.68 3.89 11.48
C LYS A 89 18.19 4.06 11.63
N LYS A 90 18.97 3.31 10.86
CA LYS A 90 20.44 3.32 10.87
C LYS A 90 20.93 3.31 9.43
N LEU A 91 21.97 4.09 9.17
CA LEU A 91 22.63 4.18 7.86
C LEU A 91 24.09 3.76 8.01
N THR A 92 24.62 3.05 7.01
CA THR A 92 26.06 2.78 6.92
C THR A 92 26.83 4.07 6.62
N ARG A 93 28.16 4.07 6.80
CA ARG A 93 29.02 5.22 6.50
C ARG A 93 28.85 5.70 5.05
N GLU A 94 28.77 4.75 4.12
CA GLU A 94 28.54 5.02 2.70
C GLU A 94 27.14 5.61 2.44
N GLN A 95 26.08 4.99 2.97
CA GLN A 95 24.71 5.49 2.80
C GLN A 95 24.56 6.91 3.36
N LYS A 96 25.17 7.20 4.52
CA LYS A 96 25.16 8.55 5.11
C LYS A 96 25.88 9.58 4.23
N LYS A 97 26.98 9.19 3.57
CA LYS A 97 27.67 10.05 2.60
C LYS A 97 26.75 10.38 1.42
N LEU A 98 26.09 9.37 0.84
CA LEU A 98 25.18 9.57 -0.29
C LEU A 98 23.98 10.45 0.07
N VAL A 99 23.37 10.23 1.24
CA VAL A 99 22.25 11.07 1.70
C VAL A 99 22.67 12.53 1.93
N LYS A 100 23.89 12.78 2.42
CA LYS A 100 24.42 14.15 2.52
C LYS A 100 24.57 14.81 1.14
N GLN A 101 25.06 14.07 0.16
CA GLN A 101 25.17 14.58 -1.22
C GLN A 101 23.80 14.88 -1.83
N LEU A 102 22.78 14.06 -1.53
CA LEU A 102 21.40 14.35 -1.91
C LEU A 102 20.88 15.63 -1.26
N ALA A 103 21.18 15.84 0.02
CA ALA A 103 20.79 17.06 0.73
C ALA A 103 21.45 18.33 0.14
N GLU A 104 22.70 18.25 -0.31
CA GLU A 104 23.41 19.37 -0.96
C GLU A 104 22.76 19.79 -2.30
N VAL A 105 22.17 18.85 -3.03
CA VAL A 105 21.45 19.13 -4.30
C VAL A 105 19.97 19.47 -4.08
N GLY A 106 19.52 19.56 -2.83
CA GLY A 106 18.17 20.01 -2.47
C GLY A 106 17.12 18.90 -2.32
N LEU A 107 17.53 17.67 -2.01
CA LEU A 107 16.65 16.51 -1.88
C LEU A 107 16.64 15.89 -0.47
#